data_AF-A0A955DPX5-F1
#
_entry.id   AF-A0A955DPX5-F1
#
_cell.length_a   1.000
_cell.length_b   1.000
_cell.length_c   1.000
_cell.angle_alpha   90.00
_cell.angle_beta   90.00
_cell.angle_gamma   90.00
#
_symmetry.space_group_name_H-M   'P 1'
#
loop_
_entity.id
_entity.type
_entity.pdbx_description
1 polymer ?
#
loop_
_entity_poly.entity_id
_entity_poly.type
_entity_poly.pdbx_seq_one_letter_code
_entity_poly.pdbx_strand_id
1 'polypeptide(L)' 'MPATPKLDHPTLPLIKAAFSDVSLRATEFRGQTTLIVPGESLHAIMRFLRDDPQCAYNFLSDVAGI' A
#
# COMPACT_ATOMS: atom_id res chain seq x y z
N MET A 1 -4.83 26.43 -1.83
CA MET A 1 -3.66 25.70 -2.35
C MET A 1 -3.91 24.21 -2.07
N PRO A 2 -3.88 23.30 -3.05
CA PRO A 2 -4.03 21.88 -2.75
C PRO A 2 -2.90 21.46 -1.80
N ALA A 3 -3.25 20.84 -0.68
CA ALA A 3 -2.26 20.34 0.27
C ALA A 3 -1.38 19.31 -0.43
N THR A 4 -0.06 19.42 -0.23
CA THR A 4 0.90 18.46 -0.76
C THR A 4 0.63 17.10 -0.11
N PRO A 5 0.39 16.02 -0.88
CA PRO A 5 0.06 14.71 -0.30
C PRO A 5 1.19 14.24 0.59
N LYS A 6 0.87 13.92 1.84
CA LYS A 6 1.87 13.49 2.83
C LYS A 6 2.04 11.99 2.71
N LEU A 7 3.13 11.56 2.09
CA LEU A 7 3.46 10.15 1.87
C LEU A 7 4.42 9.62 2.95
N ASP A 8 4.05 9.81 4.21
CA ASP A 8 4.84 9.45 5.39
C ASP A 8 4.39 8.14 6.06
N HIS A 9 3.53 7.36 5.39
CA HIS A 9 3.03 6.10 5.93
C HIS A 9 4.18 5.07 6.08
N PRO A 10 4.39 4.50 7.28
CA PRO A 10 5.57 3.67 7.60
C PRO A 10 5.68 2.40 6.76
N THR A 11 4.57 1.93 6.20
CA THR A 11 4.50 0.74 5.35
C THR A 11 4.98 0.99 3.90
N LEU A 12 4.94 2.23 3.40
CA LEU A 12 5.32 2.50 2.00
C LEU A 12 6.80 2.17 1.70
N PRO A 13 7.77 2.53 2.57
CA PRO A 13 9.16 2.11 2.38
C PRO A 13 9.36 0.59 2.39
N LEU A 14 8.63 -0.13 3.23
CA LEU A 14 8.73 -1.59 3.35
C LEU A 14 8.29 -2.28 2.04
N ILE A 15 7.15 -1.86 1.50
CA ILE A 15 6.64 -2.40 0.23
C ILE A 15 7.58 -2.03 -0.92
N LYS A 16 8.09 -0.79 -0.96
CA LYS A 16 9.04 -0.36 -1.99
C LYS A 16 10.34 -1.16 -1.95
N ALA A 17 10.81 -1.54 -0.76
CA ALA A 17 12.00 -2.38 -0.61
C ALA A 17 11.75 -3.83 -1.01
N ALA A 18 10.59 -4.40 -0.65
CA ALA A 18 10.23 -5.78 -0.97
C ALA A 18 9.84 -6.00 -2.45
N PHE A 19 9.35 -4.96 -3.12
CA PHE A 19 8.82 -5.02 -4.49
C PHE A 19 9.43 -3.91 -5.36
N SER A 20 10.76 -3.83 -5.40
CA SER A 20 11.51 -2.81 -6.18
C SER A 20 11.20 -2.84 -7.67
N ASP A 21 10.87 -4.02 -8.19
CA ASP A 21 10.69 -4.26 -9.63
C ASP A 21 9.23 -4.05 -10.07
N VAL A 22 8.33 -3.78 -9.11
CA VAL A 22 6.91 -3.57 -9.36
C VAL A 22 6.63 -2.08 -9.49
N SER A 23 5.81 -1.72 -10.48
CA SER A 23 5.37 -0.33 -10.68
C SER A 23 4.36 0.07 -9.60
N LEU A 24 4.85 0.61 -8.49
CA LEU A 24 4.05 1.06 -7.36
C LEU A 24 3.81 2.58 -7.44
N ARG A 25 2.58 3.00 -7.16
CA ARG A 25 2.25 4.41 -6.94
C ARG A 25 1.54 4.58 -5.62
N ALA A 26 1.82 5.69 -4.93
CA ALA A 26 1.15 6.02 -3.68
C ALA A 26 0.55 7.42 -3.81
N THR A 27 -0.65 7.59 -3.27
CA THR A 27 -1.32 8.88 -3.13
C THR A 27 -1.88 9.00 -1.72
N GLU A 28 -2.09 10.23 -1.27
CA GLU A 28 -2.73 10.51 0.01
C GLU A 28 -3.87 11.48 -0.21
N PHE A 29 -4.99 11.22 0.46
CA PHE A 29 -6.11 12.14 0.50
C PHE A 29 -6.87 12.01 1.82
N ARG A 30 -7.01 13.13 2.55
CA ARG A 30 -7.76 13.20 3.83
C ARG A 30 -7.25 12.22 4.89
N GLY A 31 -5.93 12.06 4.99
CA GLY A 31 -5.29 11.17 5.95
C GLY A 31 -5.45 9.68 5.60
N GLN A 32 -5.78 9.37 4.35
CA GLN A 32 -5.85 8.00 3.83
C GLN A 32 -4.77 7.81 2.79
N THR A 33 -3.86 6.87 3.04
CA THR A 33 -2.82 6.48 2.09
C THR A 33 -3.36 5.37 1.19
N THR A 34 -3.32 5.58 -0.11
CA THR A 34 -3.71 4.60 -1.12
C THR A 34 -2.48 4.13 -1.87
N LEU A 35 -2.24 2.82 -1.86
CA LEU A 35 -1.26 2.16 -2.73
C LEU A 35 -1.96 1.62 -3.97
N ILE A 36 -1.48 2.01 -5.14
CA ILE A 36 -1.92 1.53 -6.44
C ILE A 36 -0.86 0.53 -6.94
N VAL A 37 -1.31 -0.66 -7.30
CA VAL A 37 -0.45 -1.80 -7.68
C VAL A 37 -0.92 -2.44 -8.99
N PRO A 38 -0.04 -3.12 -9.74
CA PRO A 38 -0.44 -3.98 -10.85
C PRO A 38 -1.26 -5.17 -10.34
N GLY A 39 -2.26 -5.59 -11.11
CA GLY A 39 -3.19 -6.65 -10.71
C GLY A 39 -2.48 -8.00 -10.47
N GLU A 40 -1.46 -8.30 -11.27
CA GLU A 40 -0.65 -9.51 -11.16
C GLU A 40 0.16 -9.59 -9.85
N SER A 41 0.47 -8.44 -9.23
CA SER A 41 1.25 -8.35 -7.99
C SER A 41 0.39 -8.29 -6.74
N LEU A 42 -0.93 -8.12 -6.88
CA LEU A 42 -1.85 -7.84 -5.77
C LEU A 42 -1.75 -8.87 -4.64
N HIS A 43 -1.84 -10.16 -4.97
CA HIS A 43 -1.83 -11.23 -3.97
C HIS A 43 -0.49 -11.32 -3.24
N ALA A 44 0.64 -11.09 -3.93
CA ALA A 44 1.96 -11.12 -3.31
C ALA A 44 2.12 -9.96 -2.31
N ILE A 45 1.67 -8.76 -2.70
CA ILE A 45 1.70 -7.57 -1.84
C ILE A 45 0.76 -7.73 -0.63
N MET A 46 -0.48 -8.18 -0.83
CA MET A 46 -1.41 -8.44 0.26
C MET A 46 -0.88 -9.49 1.24
N ARG A 47 -0.21 -10.52 0.74
CA ARG A 47 0.44 -11.53 1.58
C ARG A 47 1.58 -10.92 2.41
N PHE A 48 2.44 -10.11 1.79
CA PHE A 48 3.50 -9.40 2.50
C PHE A 48 2.93 -8.51 3.62
N LEU A 49 1.92 -7.70 3.30
CA LEU A 49 1.26 -6.82 4.27
C LEU A 49 0.67 -7.56 5.47
N ARG A 50 0.15 -8.78 5.25
CA ARG A 50 -0.41 -9.64 6.29
C ARG A 50 0.67 -10.33 7.13
N ASP A 51 1.66 -10.92 6.47
CA ASP A 51 2.64 -11.84 7.08
C ASP A 51 3.85 -11.09 7.68
N ASP A 52 4.19 -9.92 7.16
CA ASP A 52 5.30 -9.11 7.67
C ASP A 52 4.97 -8.55 9.07
N PRO A 53 5.81 -8.82 10.08
CA PRO A 53 5.51 -8.44 11.47
C PRO A 53 5.53 -6.93 11.71
N GLN A 54 6.14 -6.12 10.82
CA GLN A 54 6.11 -4.66 10.91
C GLN A 54 4.82 -4.07 10.33
N CYS A 55 4.11 -4.82 9.49
CA CYS A 55 2.85 -4.42 8.86
C CYS A 55 1.64 -5.02 9.58
N ALA A 56 1.62 -6.36 9.70
CA ALA A 56 0.62 -7.16 10.41
C ALA A 56 -0.86 -6.86 10.06
N TYR A 57 -1.16 -6.62 8.79
CA TYR A 57 -2.54 -6.39 8.31
C TYR A 57 -3.33 -7.71 8.26
N ASN A 58 -3.77 -8.17 9.43
CA ASN A 58 -4.46 -9.43 9.63
C ASN A 58 -5.99 -9.35 9.55
N PHE A 59 -6.54 -8.16 9.27
CA PHE A 59 -7.97 -7.92 9.10
C PHE A 59 -8.25 -7.24 7.75
N LEU A 60 -8.98 -7.94 6.88
CA LEU A 60 -9.48 -7.39 5.62
C LEU A 60 -10.79 -6.65 5.92
N SER A 61 -10.77 -5.31 5.85
CA SER A 61 -11.92 -4.50 6.24
C SER A 61 -13.04 -4.47 5.18
N ASP A 62 -12.71 -4.37 3.89
CA ASP A 62 -13.68 -4.24 2.81
C ASP A 62 -13.06 -4.61 1.45
N VAL A 63 -13.90 -5.03 0.49
CA VAL A 63 -13.53 -5.25 -0.92
C VAL A 63 -14.68 -4.75 -1.80
N ALA A 64 -14.38 -3.79 -2.67
CA ALA A 64 -15.34 -3.23 -3.62
C ALA A 64 -14.79 -3.26 -5.06
N GLY A 65 -15.70 -3.29 -6.03
CA GLY A 65 -15.42 -3.11 -7.46
C GLY A 65 -16.08 -1.85 -7.99
N ILE A 66 -15.49 -1.24 -9.03
CA ILE A 66 -15.98 -0.02 -9.69
C ILE A 66 -16.17 -0.31 -11.17
#